data_AF-A0A949WIM8-F1
#
_entry.id   AF-A0A949WIM8-F1
#
_cell.length_a   1.000
_cell.length_b   1.000
_cell.length_c   1.000
_cell.angle_alpha   90.00
_cell.angle_beta   90.00
_cell.angle_gamma   90.00
#
_symmetry.space_group_name_H-M   'P 1'
#
loop_
_entity.id
_entity.type
_entity.pdbx_description
1 polymer ?
#
loop_
_entity_poly.entity_id
_entity_poly.type
_entity_poly.pdbx_seq_one_letter_code
_entity_poly.pdbx_strand_id
1 'polypeptide(L)'
;MSKKAAPETKATEAGWEQSREEFIAQWGALGSHWGINRTMAQIHALLITAPAPMHTEAVMERLGISRGNANTNLRELIGWGLVRLVVKKGERREYFEAEKDVWKMFIIIARERKRRELDPALAVLRQCAEQTRAEKAGPGREFHAQMKELQEFVEFGMKVSDTVSSMKHASALQWAMRLLS
;
A
#
# COMPACT_ATOMS: atom_id res chain seq x y z
N MET A 1 28.92 -26.02 42.48
CA MET A 1 27.49 -25.66 42.29
C MET A 1 27.40 -24.81 41.04
N SER A 2 27.03 -25.42 39.91
CA SER A 2 26.98 -24.77 38.60
C SER A 2 25.55 -24.26 38.35
N LYS A 3 25.36 -22.94 38.33
CA LYS A 3 24.10 -22.33 37.88
C LYS A 3 24.01 -22.47 36.37
N LYS A 4 23.23 -23.43 35.90
CA LYS A 4 22.84 -23.56 34.49
C LYS A 4 21.70 -22.57 34.23
N ALA A 5 22.01 -21.43 33.64
CA ALA A 5 21.01 -20.50 33.12
C ALA A 5 20.69 -20.84 31.65
N ALA A 6 19.41 -20.65 31.30
CA ALA A 6 18.79 -20.53 29.97
C ALA A 6 18.26 -21.79 29.24
N PRO A 7 16.93 -22.01 29.34
CA PRO A 7 16.11 -22.60 28.27
C PRO A 7 15.08 -21.61 27.65
N GLU A 8 14.81 -20.46 28.27
CA GLU A 8 13.66 -19.59 27.88
C GLU A 8 13.86 -18.79 26.58
N THR A 9 15.10 -18.51 26.17
CA THR A 9 15.43 -17.66 25.01
C THR A 9 15.13 -18.33 23.67
N LYS A 10 15.24 -19.67 23.56
CA LYS A 10 14.99 -20.40 22.30
C LYS A 10 13.50 -20.59 21.98
N ALA A 11 12.66 -20.74 23.01
CA ALA A 11 11.23 -20.95 22.83
C ALA A 11 10.50 -19.66 22.38
N THR A 12 10.99 -18.51 22.85
CA THR A 12 10.47 -17.19 22.49
C THR A 12 10.89 -16.78 21.07
N GLU A 13 12.11 -17.11 20.63
CA GLU A 13 12.56 -16.91 19.24
C GLU A 13 11.72 -17.69 18.22
N ALA A 14 11.27 -18.90 18.56
CA ALA A 14 10.44 -19.71 17.67
C ALA A 14 9.04 -19.12 17.44
N GLY A 15 8.44 -18.50 18.47
CA GLY A 15 7.07 -18.00 18.40
C GLY A 15 6.90 -16.79 17.47
N TRP A 16 7.77 -15.77 17.61
CA TRP A 16 7.63 -14.55 16.81
C TRP A 16 7.97 -14.77 15.33
N GLU A 17 8.94 -15.65 15.03
CA GLU A 17 9.31 -15.99 13.65
C GLU A 17 8.15 -16.73 12.96
N GLN A 18 7.50 -17.67 13.65
CA GLN A 18 6.31 -18.33 13.13
C GLN A 18 5.17 -17.32 12.86
N SER A 19 4.87 -16.43 13.81
CA SER A 19 3.85 -15.40 13.60
C SER A 19 4.20 -14.45 12.45
N ARG A 20 5.49 -14.17 12.22
CA ARG A 20 5.94 -13.37 11.07
C ARG A 20 5.68 -14.08 9.75
N GLU A 21 6.01 -15.36 9.64
CA GLU A 21 5.76 -16.14 8.42
C GLU A 21 4.26 -16.25 8.12
N GLU A 22 3.44 -16.48 9.15
CA GLU A 22 1.98 -16.47 9.02
C GLU A 22 1.46 -15.10 8.58
N PHE A 23 1.97 -14.01 9.15
CA PHE A 23 1.64 -12.65 8.73
C PHE A 23 2.00 -12.41 7.26
N ILE A 24 3.20 -12.77 6.81
CA ILE A 24 3.63 -12.60 5.41
C ILE A 24 2.68 -13.36 4.47
N ALA A 25 2.33 -14.60 4.80
CA ALA A 25 1.44 -15.42 4.00
C ALA A 25 0.02 -14.82 3.91
N GLN A 26 -0.55 -14.44 5.07
CA GLN A 26 -1.90 -13.89 5.14
C GLN A 26 -1.99 -12.49 4.52
N TRP A 27 -0.99 -11.64 4.73
CA TRP A 27 -0.91 -10.31 4.12
C TRP A 27 -0.84 -10.40 2.59
N GLY A 28 -0.08 -11.37 2.08
CA GLY A 28 -0.07 -11.71 0.65
C GLY A 28 -1.46 -12.05 0.12
N ALA A 29 -2.20 -12.89 0.83
CA ALA A 29 -3.56 -13.27 0.45
C ALA A 29 -4.55 -12.09 0.52
N LEU A 30 -4.48 -11.26 1.56
CA LEU A 30 -5.29 -10.06 1.69
C LEU A 30 -5.03 -9.07 0.56
N GLY A 31 -3.76 -8.85 0.19
CA GLY A 31 -3.38 -7.98 -0.91
C GLY A 31 -4.13 -8.30 -2.21
N SER A 32 -4.26 -9.59 -2.55
CA SER A 32 -5.00 -10.02 -3.74
C SER A 32 -6.49 -9.63 -3.74
N HIS A 33 -7.15 -9.64 -2.59
CA HIS A 33 -8.55 -9.20 -2.47
C HIS A 33 -8.72 -7.70 -2.71
N TRP A 34 -7.66 -6.92 -2.51
CA TRP A 34 -7.63 -5.49 -2.76
C TRP A 34 -7.06 -5.14 -4.14
N GLY A 35 -6.87 -6.11 -5.03
CA GLY A 35 -6.30 -5.89 -6.36
C GLY A 35 -4.79 -5.63 -6.37
N ILE A 36 -4.08 -5.98 -5.30
CA ILE A 36 -2.61 -5.88 -5.21
C ILE A 36 -2.00 -7.23 -5.57
N ASN A 37 -0.88 -7.22 -6.31
CA ASN A 37 -0.14 -8.44 -6.60
C ASN A 37 0.28 -9.14 -5.30
N ARG A 38 -0.02 -10.45 -5.20
CA ARG A 38 0.27 -11.26 -4.00
C ARG A 38 1.74 -11.18 -3.57
N THR A 39 2.65 -11.35 -4.52
CA THR A 39 4.08 -11.36 -4.24
C THR A 39 4.58 -9.98 -3.81
N MET A 40 4.06 -8.92 -4.42
CA MET A 40 4.35 -7.55 -3.99
C MET A 40 3.95 -7.33 -2.52
N ALA A 41 2.75 -7.78 -2.14
CA ALA A 41 2.27 -7.69 -0.76
C ALA A 41 3.15 -8.51 0.20
N GLN A 42 3.56 -9.72 -0.19
CA GLN A 42 4.47 -10.56 0.61
C GLN A 42 5.85 -9.92 0.80
N ILE A 43 6.44 -9.33 -0.25
CA ILE A 43 7.71 -8.60 -0.16
C ILE A 43 7.56 -7.41 0.77
N HIS A 44 6.47 -6.65 0.68
CA HIS A 44 6.21 -5.54 1.58
C HIS A 44 6.07 -6.01 3.04
N ALA A 45 5.31 -7.07 3.30
CA ALA A 45 5.15 -7.65 4.63
C ALA A 45 6.49 -8.15 5.22
N LEU A 46 7.33 -8.75 4.39
CA LEU A 46 8.67 -9.17 4.79
C LEU A 46 9.53 -7.95 5.18
N LEU A 47 9.54 -6.90 4.36
CA LEU A 47 10.40 -5.74 4.58
C LEU A 47 9.92 -4.85 5.74
N ILE A 48 8.62 -4.69 5.96
CA ILE A 48 8.09 -3.87 7.08
C ILE A 48 8.36 -4.53 8.44
N THR A 49 8.40 -5.87 8.47
CA THR A 49 8.73 -6.65 9.67
C THR A 49 10.23 -6.99 9.78
N ALA A 50 11.06 -6.57 8.82
CA ALA A 50 12.50 -6.82 8.86
C ALA A 50 13.19 -5.89 9.89
N PRO A 51 14.06 -6.42 10.75
CA PRO A 51 14.80 -5.59 11.71
C PRO A 51 15.87 -4.71 11.03
N ALA A 52 16.35 -5.11 9.85
CA ALA A 52 17.37 -4.40 9.10
C ALA A 52 17.09 -4.46 7.58
N PRO A 53 17.66 -3.55 6.78
CA PRO A 53 17.52 -3.57 5.33
C PRO A 53 17.98 -4.91 4.72
N MET A 54 17.22 -5.43 3.76
CA MET A 54 17.47 -6.72 3.11
C MET A 54 17.93 -6.52 1.65
N HIS A 55 18.84 -7.35 1.16
CA HIS A 55 19.20 -7.37 -0.27
C HIS A 55 18.30 -8.36 -1.04
N THR A 56 18.28 -8.26 -2.37
CA THR A 56 17.39 -9.05 -3.24
C THR A 56 17.49 -10.55 -3.00
N GLU A 57 18.69 -11.11 -2.85
CA GLU A 57 18.86 -12.56 -2.65
C GLU A 57 18.23 -13.04 -1.35
N ALA A 58 18.27 -12.24 -0.27
CA ALA A 58 17.62 -12.59 0.98
C ALA A 58 16.09 -12.58 0.83
N VAL A 59 15.55 -11.62 0.06
CA VAL A 59 14.11 -11.59 -0.26
C VAL A 59 13.70 -12.82 -1.08
N MET A 60 14.51 -13.19 -2.07
CA MET A 60 14.28 -14.38 -2.89
C MET A 60 14.28 -15.66 -2.06
N GLU A 61 15.27 -15.83 -1.20
CA GLU A 61 15.42 -17.00 -0.33
C GLU A 61 14.25 -17.12 0.64
N ARG A 62 13.88 -16.00 1.30
CA ARG A 62 12.79 -15.99 2.29
C ARG A 62 11.42 -16.27 1.70
N LEU A 63 11.16 -15.82 0.47
CA LEU A 63 9.84 -15.98 -0.17
C LEU A 63 9.77 -17.10 -1.21
N GLY A 64 10.90 -17.75 -1.52
CA GLY A 64 10.96 -18.78 -2.56
C GLY A 64 10.63 -18.26 -3.97
N ILE A 65 10.99 -17.01 -4.28
CA ILE A 65 10.67 -16.36 -5.56
C ILE A 65 11.89 -16.15 -6.45
N SER A 66 11.67 -16.08 -7.77
CA SER A 66 12.74 -15.85 -8.74
C SER A 66 13.32 -14.43 -8.64
N ARG A 67 14.58 -14.26 -9.08
CA ARG A 67 15.25 -12.95 -9.11
C ARG A 67 14.49 -11.91 -9.93
N GLY A 68 13.95 -12.32 -11.08
CA GLY A 68 13.15 -11.45 -11.95
C GLY A 68 11.88 -10.99 -11.24
N ASN A 69 11.17 -11.91 -10.58
CA ASN A 69 9.95 -11.59 -9.84
C ASN A 69 10.26 -10.66 -8.64
N ALA A 70 11.31 -10.95 -7.86
CA ALA A 70 11.74 -10.10 -6.76
C ALA A 70 12.07 -8.68 -7.24
N ASN A 71 12.88 -8.54 -8.29
CA ASN A 71 13.29 -7.23 -8.81
C ASN A 71 12.11 -6.39 -9.33
N THR A 72 11.18 -7.01 -10.06
CA THR A 72 9.99 -6.31 -10.57
C THR A 72 9.15 -5.75 -9.42
N ASN A 73 8.85 -6.58 -8.43
CA ASN A 73 8.02 -6.16 -7.30
C ASN A 73 8.74 -5.18 -6.35
N LEU A 74 10.04 -5.32 -6.14
CA LEU A 74 10.84 -4.36 -5.36
C LEU A 74 10.86 -2.99 -6.04
N ARG A 75 11.06 -2.93 -7.36
CA ARG A 75 10.98 -1.68 -8.13
C ARG A 75 9.58 -1.09 -8.09
N GLU A 76 8.55 -1.92 -8.16
CA GLU A 76 7.18 -1.45 -8.02
C GLU A 76 6.95 -0.83 -6.64
N LEU A 77 7.36 -1.50 -5.56
CA LEU A 77 7.26 -0.97 -4.19
C LEU A 77 8.04 0.35 -4.00
N ILE A 78 9.18 0.51 -4.68
CA ILE A 78 9.91 1.79 -4.74
C ILE A 78 9.08 2.84 -5.50
N GLY A 79 8.49 2.48 -6.63
CA GLY A 79 7.62 3.37 -7.40
C GLY A 79 6.37 3.81 -6.64
N TRP A 80 5.84 2.95 -5.76
CA TRP A 80 4.78 3.31 -4.81
C TRP A 80 5.28 4.20 -3.67
N GLY A 81 6.59 4.23 -3.41
CA GLY A 81 7.19 4.94 -2.27
C GLY A 81 7.11 4.18 -0.94
N LEU A 82 6.71 2.91 -0.96
CA LEU A 82 6.59 2.04 0.22
C LEU A 82 7.93 1.44 0.65
N VAL A 83 8.87 1.36 -0.28
CA VAL A 83 10.23 0.84 -0.06
C VAL A 83 11.24 1.85 -0.60
N ARG A 84 12.37 1.99 0.08
CA ARG A 84 13.51 2.79 -0.36
C ARG A 84 14.75 1.93 -0.54
N LEU A 85 15.64 2.37 -1.43
CA LEU A 85 16.96 1.80 -1.60
C LEU A 85 17.93 2.36 -0.56
N VAL A 86 18.69 1.48 0.06
CA VAL A 86 19.70 1.78 1.07
C VAL A 86 21.06 1.36 0.53
N VAL A 87 22.01 2.29 0.49
CA VAL A 87 23.39 2.02 0.10
C VAL A 87 24.22 1.84 1.35
N LYS A 88 24.87 0.67 1.49
CA LYS A 88 25.81 0.39 2.57
C LYS A 88 27.25 0.61 2.09
N LYS A 89 28.04 1.36 2.85
CA LYS A 89 29.43 1.68 2.49
C LYS A 89 30.26 0.39 2.38
N GLY A 90 30.96 0.24 1.27
CA GLY A 90 31.80 -0.94 1.00
C GLY A 90 31.05 -2.13 0.43
N GLU A 91 29.72 -2.06 0.33
CA GLU A 91 28.91 -3.11 -0.29
C GLU A 91 28.49 -2.71 -1.70
N ARG A 92 28.60 -3.67 -2.64
CA ARG A 92 28.12 -3.50 -4.02
C ARG A 92 26.64 -3.86 -4.19
N ARG A 93 26.01 -4.43 -3.15
CA ARG A 93 24.63 -4.89 -3.20
C ARG A 93 23.67 -3.74 -2.87
N GLU A 94 22.53 -3.75 -3.52
CA GLU A 94 21.40 -2.89 -3.18
C GLU A 94 20.65 -3.49 -1.98
N TYR A 95 20.35 -2.65 -0.99
CA TYR A 95 19.51 -3.02 0.13
C TYR A 95 18.18 -2.28 0.06
N PHE A 96 17.14 -2.89 0.61
CA PHE A 96 15.78 -2.38 0.59
C PHE A 96 15.25 -2.27 2.02
N GLU A 97 14.55 -1.18 2.29
CA GLU A 97 13.92 -0.89 3.58
C GLU A 97 12.51 -0.34 3.35
N ALA A 98 11.51 -0.88 4.07
CA ALA A 98 10.13 -0.40 3.98
C ALA A 98 9.85 0.76 4.94
N GLU A 99 8.83 1.56 4.62
CA GLU A 99 8.23 2.51 5.57
C GLU A 99 7.58 1.73 6.73
N LYS A 100 8.00 2.02 7.96
CA LYS A 100 7.54 1.34 9.19
C LYS A 100 6.44 2.10 9.91
N ASP A 101 6.29 3.39 9.64
CA ASP A 101 5.17 4.19 10.14
C ASP A 101 3.90 3.79 9.40
N VAL A 102 3.02 3.08 10.11
CA VAL A 102 1.75 2.55 9.58
C VAL A 102 0.87 3.67 9.00
N TRP A 103 0.85 4.85 9.63
CA TRP A 103 0.05 5.98 9.16
C TRP A 103 0.59 6.51 7.83
N LYS A 104 1.92 6.71 7.74
CA LYS A 104 2.57 7.14 6.48
C LYS A 104 2.37 6.11 5.38
N MET A 105 2.50 4.82 5.69
CA MET A 105 2.23 3.73 4.75
C MET A 105 0.83 3.86 4.15
N PHE A 106 -0.22 4.05 4.96
CA PHE A 106 -1.58 4.22 4.46
C PHE A 106 -1.76 5.50 3.63
N ILE A 107 -1.15 6.62 4.03
CA ILE A 107 -1.18 7.85 3.22
C ILE A 107 -0.52 7.63 1.85
N ILE A 108 0.62 6.94 1.81
CA ILE A 108 1.33 6.62 0.58
C ILE A 108 0.42 5.78 -0.34
N ILE A 109 -0.20 4.72 0.21
CA ILE A 109 -1.12 3.87 -0.55
C ILE A 109 -2.32 4.66 -1.07
N ALA A 110 -2.98 5.46 -0.22
CA ALA A 110 -4.16 6.23 -0.60
C ALA A 110 -3.85 7.24 -1.71
N ARG A 111 -2.72 7.95 -1.59
CA ARG A 111 -2.25 8.88 -2.62
C ARG A 111 -1.96 8.18 -3.94
N GLU A 112 -1.27 7.05 -3.89
CA GLU A 112 -0.88 6.34 -5.09
C GLU A 112 -2.07 5.66 -5.78
N ARG A 113 -3.04 5.15 -5.02
CA ARG A 113 -4.32 4.67 -5.57
C ARG A 113 -5.12 5.80 -6.22
N LYS A 114 -5.22 6.95 -5.56
CA LYS A 114 -5.87 8.13 -6.17
C LYS A 114 -5.22 8.45 -7.52
N ARG A 115 -3.89 8.53 -7.56
CA ARG A 115 -3.13 8.84 -8.78
C ARG A 115 -3.30 7.82 -9.90
N ARG A 116 -3.34 6.53 -9.57
CA ARG A 116 -3.42 5.44 -10.56
C ARG A 116 -4.83 5.08 -10.99
N GLU A 117 -5.81 5.22 -10.11
CA GLU A 117 -7.17 4.72 -10.30
C GLU A 117 -8.19 5.85 -10.43
N LEU A 118 -8.20 6.81 -9.50
CA LEU A 118 -9.23 7.86 -9.43
C LEU A 118 -8.99 9.00 -10.41
N ASP A 119 -7.74 9.48 -10.54
CA ASP A 119 -7.40 10.59 -11.44
C ASP A 119 -7.76 10.24 -12.91
N PRO A 120 -7.43 9.04 -13.44
CA PRO A 120 -7.82 8.67 -14.80
C PRO A 120 -9.33 8.49 -14.96
N ALA A 121 -10.00 7.87 -13.98
CA ALA A 121 -11.46 7.69 -14.03
C ALA A 121 -12.18 9.04 -14.06
N LEU A 122 -11.74 9.99 -13.24
CA LEU A 122 -12.30 11.34 -13.23
C LEU A 122 -12.06 12.07 -14.56
N ALA A 123 -10.90 11.89 -15.19
CA ALA A 123 -10.62 12.47 -16.50
C ALA A 123 -11.59 11.97 -17.57
N VAL A 124 -11.91 10.67 -17.57
CA VAL A 124 -12.91 10.07 -18.47
C VAL A 124 -14.30 10.66 -18.21
N LEU A 125 -14.74 10.71 -16.95
CA LEU A 125 -16.05 11.27 -16.59
C LEU A 125 -16.19 12.73 -17.04
N ARG A 126 -15.16 13.55 -16.81
CA ARG A 126 -15.12 14.95 -17.27
C ARG A 126 -15.23 15.06 -18.78
N GLN A 127 -14.52 14.21 -19.52
CA GLN A 127 -14.59 14.20 -20.98
C GLN A 127 -16.00 13.85 -21.48
N CYS A 128 -16.60 12.79 -20.93
CA CYS A 128 -17.97 12.39 -21.28
C CYS A 128 -18.99 13.49 -20.95
N ALA A 129 -18.88 14.12 -19.79
CA ALA A 129 -19.75 15.21 -19.38
C ALA A 129 -19.61 16.42 -20.31
N GLU A 130 -18.39 16.80 -20.71
CA GLU A 130 -18.18 17.92 -21.62
C GLU A 130 -18.71 17.64 -23.03
N GLN A 131 -18.46 16.43 -23.56
CA GLN A 131 -18.94 16.03 -24.90
C GLN A 131 -20.46 16.02 -25.02
N THR A 132 -21.16 15.79 -23.92
CA THR A 132 -22.64 15.69 -23.89
C THR A 132 -23.32 16.93 -23.32
N ARG A 133 -22.56 17.99 -23.04
CA ARG A 133 -23.04 19.22 -22.40
C ARG A 133 -24.14 19.95 -23.20
N ALA A 134 -24.13 19.81 -24.53
CA ALA A 134 -25.11 20.44 -25.41
C ALA A 134 -26.42 19.63 -25.52
N GLU A 135 -26.48 18.41 -24.99
CA GLU A 135 -27.66 17.53 -25.07
C GLU A 135 -28.76 18.01 -24.11
N LYS A 136 -29.81 18.62 -24.66
CA LYS A 136 -30.90 19.23 -23.88
C LYS A 136 -32.15 18.36 -23.76
N ALA A 137 -32.26 17.28 -24.52
CA ALA A 137 -33.44 16.41 -24.53
C ALA A 137 -33.08 14.96 -24.90
N GLY A 138 -34.00 14.04 -24.61
CA GLY A 138 -33.85 12.63 -24.94
C GLY A 138 -32.70 11.94 -24.18
N PRO A 139 -32.26 10.76 -24.66
CA PRO A 139 -31.26 9.93 -23.97
C PRO A 139 -29.93 10.64 -23.70
N GLY A 140 -29.52 11.58 -24.56
CA GLY A 140 -28.29 12.36 -24.38
C GLY A 140 -28.30 13.22 -23.11
N ARG A 141 -29.44 13.83 -22.77
CA ARG A 141 -29.61 14.62 -21.54
C ARG A 141 -29.47 13.75 -20.29
N GLU A 142 -30.11 12.57 -20.30
CA GLU A 142 -30.08 11.64 -19.17
C GLU A 142 -28.67 11.10 -18.94
N PHE A 143 -27.98 10.72 -20.02
CA PHE A 143 -26.58 10.32 -19.95
C PHE A 143 -25.68 11.44 -19.42
N HIS A 144 -25.82 12.67 -19.92
CA HIS A 144 -25.06 13.82 -19.42
C HIS A 144 -25.26 14.02 -17.90
N ALA A 145 -26.51 13.96 -17.44
CA ALA A 145 -26.84 14.09 -16.03
C ALA A 145 -26.15 13.01 -15.18
N GLN A 146 -26.18 11.74 -15.62
CA GLN A 146 -25.50 10.65 -14.92
C GLN A 146 -23.97 10.82 -14.89
N MET A 147 -23.35 11.23 -16.00
CA MET A 147 -21.90 11.47 -16.04
C MET A 147 -21.50 12.59 -15.10
N LYS A 148 -22.30 13.65 -15.02
CA LYS A 148 -22.07 14.76 -14.11
C LYS A 148 -22.21 14.35 -12.64
N GLU A 149 -23.23 13.56 -12.30
CA GLU A 149 -23.42 13.05 -10.93
C GLU A 149 -22.26 12.14 -10.51
N LEU A 150 -21.82 11.22 -11.38
CA LEU A 150 -20.64 10.38 -11.12
C LEU A 150 -19.38 11.23 -10.95
N GLN A 151 -19.17 12.25 -11.80
CA GLN A 151 -18.04 13.16 -11.70
C GLN A 151 -18.03 13.87 -10.33
N GLU A 152 -19.16 14.46 -9.93
CA GLU A 152 -19.31 15.20 -8.68
C GLU A 152 -19.05 14.28 -7.47
N PHE A 153 -19.55 13.05 -7.51
CA PHE A 153 -19.33 12.06 -6.45
C PHE A 153 -17.86 11.66 -6.31
N VAL A 154 -17.17 11.38 -7.42
CA VAL A 154 -15.74 11.05 -7.41
C VAL A 154 -14.90 12.22 -6.91
N GLU A 155 -15.20 13.45 -7.35
CA GLU A 155 -14.53 14.66 -6.87
C GLU A 155 -14.74 14.88 -5.36
N PHE A 156 -15.94 14.61 -4.85
CA PHE A 156 -16.21 14.63 -3.42
C PHE A 156 -15.35 13.61 -2.66
N GLY A 157 -15.33 12.35 -3.10
CA GLY A 157 -14.50 11.30 -2.50
C GLY A 157 -13.02 11.64 -2.48
N MET A 158 -12.50 12.24 -3.56
CA MET A 158 -11.11 12.70 -3.65
C MET A 158 -10.81 13.82 -2.65
N LYS A 159 -11.71 14.80 -2.48
CA LYS A 159 -11.56 15.88 -1.48
C LYS A 159 -11.54 15.34 -0.05
N VAL A 160 -12.39 14.36 0.26
CA VAL A 160 -12.38 13.68 1.57
C VAL A 160 -11.05 12.97 1.78
N SER A 161 -10.58 12.20 0.80
CA SER A 161 -9.29 11.49 0.85
C SER A 161 -8.12 12.44 1.07
N ASP A 162 -8.07 13.57 0.36
CA ASP A 162 -7.01 14.58 0.51
C ASP A 162 -7.03 15.22 1.90
N THR A 163 -8.23 15.50 2.42
CA THR A 163 -8.41 16.06 3.76
C THR A 163 -7.85 15.11 4.81
N VAL A 164 -8.26 13.85 4.77
CA VAL A 164 -7.77 12.81 5.70
C VAL A 164 -6.26 12.62 5.58
N SER A 165 -5.73 12.61 4.35
CA SER A 165 -4.29 12.44 4.10
C SER A 165 -3.43 13.61 4.58
N SER A 166 -4.02 14.81 4.71
CA SER A 166 -3.34 16.00 5.22
C SER A 166 -3.36 16.10 6.76
N MET A 167 -4.20 15.31 7.42
CA MET A 167 -4.34 15.31 8.88
C MET A 167 -3.18 14.54 9.56
N LYS A 168 -2.83 14.98 10.77
CA LYS A 168 -2.02 14.14 11.68
C LYS A 168 -2.86 12.95 12.15
N HIS A 169 -2.24 11.80 12.40
CA HIS A 169 -2.91 10.55 12.81
C HIS A 169 -3.99 10.75 13.89
N ALA A 170 -3.67 11.47 14.98
CA ALA A 170 -4.61 11.72 16.07
C ALA A 170 -5.84 12.54 15.65
N SER A 171 -5.66 13.50 14.74
CA SER A 171 -6.74 14.37 14.25
C SER A 171 -7.66 13.63 13.28
N ALA A 172 -7.11 12.74 12.45
CA ALA A 172 -7.90 11.93 11.53
C ALA A 172 -8.82 10.94 12.26
N LEU A 173 -8.31 10.28 13.31
CA LEU A 173 -9.12 9.39 14.14
C LEU A 173 -10.25 10.13 14.86
N GLN A 174 -9.97 11.32 15.41
CA GLN A 174 -11.00 12.15 16.03
C GLN A 174 -12.07 12.60 15.03
N TRP A 175 -11.66 12.98 13.82
CA TRP A 175 -12.59 13.34 12.76
C TRP A 175 -13.49 12.15 12.37
N ALA A 176 -12.92 10.96 12.21
CA ALA A 176 -13.69 9.74 11.93
C ALA A 176 -14.67 9.40 13.07
N MET A 177 -14.24 9.51 14.33
CA MET A 177 -15.10 9.27 15.50
C MET A 177 -16.28 10.24 15.56
N ARG A 178 -16.09 11.51 15.20
CA ARG A 178 -17.16 12.53 15.18
C ARG A 178 -18.16 12.35 14.03
N LEU A 179 -17.79 11.61 12.99
CA LEU A 179 -18.67 11.26 11.87
C LEU A 179 -19.52 10.02 12.17
N LEU A 180 -19.07 9.16 13.07
CA LEU A 180 -19.76 7.94 13.48
C LEU A 180 -20.63 8.12 14.74
N SER A 181 -20.54 9.28 15.39
CA SER A 181 -21.34 9.70 16.55
C SER A 181 -22.51 10.60 16.14
#